data_AF-A0A0N4YRH9-F1
#
_entry.id   AF-A0A0N4YRH9-F1
#
_cell.length_a   1.000
_cell.length_b   1.000
_cell.length_c   1.000
_cell.angle_alpha   90.00
_cell.angle_beta   90.00
_cell.angle_gamma   90.00
#
_symmetry.space_group_name_H-M   'P 1'
#
loop_
_entity.id
_entity.type
_entity.pdbx_description
1 polymer ?
#
loop_
_entity_poly.entity_id
_entity_poly.type
_entity_poly.pdbx_seq_one_letter_code
_entity_poly.pdbx_strand_id
1 'polypeptide(L)'
;MSGVKDLRTAMAKRHKEGVLGADIARTPRTPKFTVYYNLDRLERMETIEDRPRSDRPRTYTAPVVVKRIRDKVRRHPRRHMRELSRTEGDFECSIRRTVKYNIRVVRTKYEKHSH
;
A
#
# COMPACT_ATOMS: atom_id res chain seq x y z
N MET A 1 13.20 11.73 -12.58
CA MET A 1 12.19 12.26 -11.64
C MET A 1 12.81 12.71 -10.30
N SER A 2 13.92 13.46 -10.32
CA SER A 2 14.65 13.88 -9.10
C SER A 2 14.31 15.30 -8.63
N GLY A 3 14.07 16.24 -9.55
CA GLY A 3 14.03 17.67 -9.22
C GLY A 3 12.92 18.15 -8.25
N VAL A 4 11.84 17.39 -8.05
CA VAL A 4 10.74 17.80 -7.14
C VAL A 4 11.05 17.46 -5.68
N LYS A 5 11.75 16.34 -5.41
CA LYS A 5 12.22 15.99 -4.06
C LYS A 5 13.26 16.99 -3.59
N ASP A 6 14.16 17.39 -4.49
CA ASP A 6 15.23 18.36 -4.21
C ASP A 6 14.68 19.71 -3.76
N LEU A 7 13.60 20.20 -4.39
CA LEU A 7 12.93 21.44 -4.03
C LEU A 7 12.33 21.42 -2.62
N ARG A 8 11.65 20.33 -2.24
CA ARG A 8 11.04 20.24 -0.91
C ARG A 8 12.08 20.13 0.20
N THR A 9 13.15 19.38 -0.03
CA THR A 9 14.29 19.30 0.89
C THR A 9 14.95 20.66 1.07
N ALA A 10 15.15 21.41 -0.02
CA ALA A 10 15.71 22.76 0.04
C ALA A 10 14.80 23.74 0.82
N MET A 11 13.48 23.69 0.62
CA MET A 11 12.52 24.51 1.36
C MET A 11 12.57 24.23 2.86
N ALA A 12 12.54 22.95 3.25
CA ALA A 12 12.58 22.57 4.65
C ALA A 12 13.89 22.91 5.33
N LYS A 13 15.02 22.79 4.62
CA LYS A 13 16.34 23.20 5.13
C LYS A 13 16.33 24.70 5.47
N ARG A 14 15.90 25.54 4.54
CA ARG A 14 15.80 27.00 4.77
C ARG A 14 14.84 27.37 5.91
N HIS A 15 13.73 26.66 6.03
CA HIS A 15 12.81 26.87 7.14
C HIS A 15 13.44 26.51 8.49
N LYS A 16 14.18 25.40 8.56
CA LYS A 16 14.95 25.02 9.77
C LYS A 16 16.06 26.01 10.11
N GLU A 17 16.63 26.67 9.10
CA GLU A 17 17.60 27.77 9.26
C GLU A 17 16.93 29.10 9.68
N GLY A 18 15.60 29.13 9.88
CA GLY A 18 14.86 30.30 10.35
C GLY A 18 14.40 31.27 9.26
N VAL A 19 14.54 30.90 7.98
CA VAL A 19 14.06 31.74 6.87
C VAL A 19 12.53 31.74 6.83
N LEU A 20 11.94 32.94 6.76
CA LEU A 20 10.49 33.10 6.69
C LEU A 20 9.91 32.46 5.43
N GLY A 21 8.76 31.79 5.56
CA GLY A 21 8.06 31.16 4.43
C GLY A 21 7.75 32.13 3.27
N ALA A 22 7.56 33.41 3.58
CA ALA A 22 7.38 34.47 2.58
C ALA A 22 8.63 34.65 1.69
N ASP A 23 9.82 34.58 2.27
CA ASP A 23 11.08 34.70 1.53
C ASP A 23 11.42 33.42 0.77
N ILE A 24 11.05 32.26 1.32
CA ILE A 24 11.12 30.99 0.59
C ILE A 24 10.21 31.04 -0.65
N ALA A 25 9.01 31.61 -0.54
CA ALA A 25 8.07 31.77 -1.65
C ALA A 25 8.49 32.80 -2.72
N ARG A 26 9.45 33.68 -2.41
CA ARG A 26 10.07 34.58 -3.42
C ARG A 26 11.05 33.84 -4.32
N THR A 27 11.42 32.60 -3.99
CA THR A 27 12.32 31.80 -4.83
C THR A 27 11.63 31.49 -6.16
N PRO A 28 12.20 31.90 -7.32
CA PRO A 28 11.60 31.63 -8.61
C PRO A 28 11.49 30.11 -8.82
N ARG A 29 10.36 29.67 -9.40
CA ARG A 29 9.96 28.27 -9.69
C ARG A 29 9.18 27.51 -8.60
N THR A 30 8.85 28.12 -7.44
CA THR A 30 7.98 27.47 -6.44
C THR A 30 6.73 28.29 -6.15
N PRO A 31 5.52 27.80 -6.44
CA PRO A 31 4.28 28.50 -6.11
C PRO A 31 4.14 28.74 -4.59
N LYS A 32 3.65 29.91 -4.19
CA LYS A 32 3.40 30.27 -2.79
C LYS A 32 2.59 29.21 -2.04
N PHE A 33 1.53 28.69 -2.67
CA PHE A 33 0.70 27.62 -2.11
C PHE A 33 1.52 26.36 -1.78
N THR A 34 2.42 25.96 -2.67
CA THR A 34 3.29 24.81 -2.48
C THR A 34 4.22 25.01 -1.29
N VAL A 35 4.78 26.21 -1.09
CA VAL A 35 5.64 26.51 0.06
C VAL A 35 4.86 26.32 1.36
N TYR A 36 3.76 27.04 1.55
CA TYR A 36 2.99 26.97 2.80
C TYR A 36 2.43 25.58 3.07
N TYR A 37 1.95 24.86 2.05
CA TYR A 37 1.50 23.48 2.20
C TYR A 37 2.62 22.56 2.72
N ASN A 38 3.85 22.69 2.20
CA ASN A 38 4.96 21.87 2.67
C ASN A 38 5.47 22.28 4.06
N LEU A 39 5.40 23.56 4.42
CA LEU A 39 5.79 24.04 5.75
C LEU A 39 4.80 23.59 6.82
N ASP A 40 3.49 23.80 6.61
CA ASP A 40 2.43 23.30 7.50
C ASP A 40 2.52 21.77 7.66
N ARG A 41 2.83 21.07 6.58
CA ARG A 41 3.08 19.64 6.62
C ARG A 41 4.31 19.26 7.45
N LEU A 42 5.43 19.97 7.26
CA LEU A 42 6.67 19.73 7.99
C LEU A 42 6.46 19.92 9.50
N GLU A 43 5.67 20.93 9.88
CA GLU A 43 5.30 21.18 11.27
C GLU A 43 4.42 20.06 11.85
N ARG A 44 3.47 19.54 11.07
CA ARG A 44 2.54 18.48 11.52
C ARG A 44 3.15 17.08 11.60
N MET A 45 4.04 16.75 10.67
CA MET A 45 4.49 15.36 10.45
C MET A 45 5.99 15.17 10.69
N GLU A 46 6.74 16.26 10.93
CA GLU A 46 8.21 16.30 11.04
C GLU A 46 8.96 15.77 9.79
N THR A 47 8.23 15.45 8.72
CA THR A 47 8.75 14.87 7.49
C THR A 47 8.19 15.56 6.24
N ILE A 48 9.04 15.58 5.22
CA ILE A 48 8.78 16.14 3.88
C ILE A 48 8.29 15.05 2.92
N GLU A 49 8.46 13.78 3.31
CA GLU A 49 8.10 12.64 2.48
C GLU A 49 6.58 12.56 2.26
N ASP A 50 6.20 12.02 1.10
CA ASP A 50 4.80 11.79 0.78
C ASP A 50 4.13 10.85 1.79
N ARG A 51 2.85 11.10 2.09
CA ARG A 51 2.12 10.25 3.03
C ARG A 51 2.04 8.89 2.35
N PRO A 52 2.28 7.78 3.06
CA PRO A 52 1.97 6.48 2.49
C PRO A 52 0.55 6.55 1.94
N ARG A 53 0.39 6.11 0.69
CA ARG A 53 -0.91 6.11 0.03
C ARG A 53 -1.87 5.34 0.93
N SER A 54 -3.11 5.80 1.03
CA SER A 54 -4.12 5.14 1.86
C SER A 54 -4.31 3.71 1.36
N ASP A 55 -3.70 2.75 2.05
CA ASP A 55 -3.83 1.34 1.77
C ASP A 55 -4.99 0.81 2.61
N ARG A 56 -6.22 0.93 2.07
CA ARG A 56 -7.34 0.21 2.65
C ARG A 56 -7.07 -1.29 2.47
N PRO A 57 -6.94 -2.08 3.55
CA PRO A 57 -6.71 -3.50 3.41
C PRO A 57 -7.90 -4.10 2.67
N ARG A 58 -7.59 -4.89 1.64
CA ARG A 58 -8.58 -5.64 0.89
C ARG A 58 -9.32 -6.59 1.83
N THR A 59 -10.63 -6.75 1.66
CA THR A 59 -11.48 -7.62 2.49
C THR A 59 -10.93 -9.05 2.63
N TYR A 60 -10.32 -9.58 1.57
CA TYR A 60 -9.71 -10.93 1.57
C TYR A 60 -8.37 -11.03 2.31
N THR A 61 -7.81 -9.92 2.77
CA THR A 61 -6.67 -9.86 3.69
C THR A 61 -7.12 -9.89 5.14
N ALA A 62 -8.43 -9.75 5.42
CA ALA A 62 -8.96 -9.83 6.77
C ALA A 62 -8.59 -11.18 7.42
N PRO A 63 -8.05 -11.19 8.64
CA PRO A 63 -7.58 -12.42 9.30
C PRO A 63 -8.64 -13.52 9.40
N VAL A 64 -9.90 -13.14 9.60
CA VAL A 64 -11.04 -14.07 9.69
C VAL A 64 -11.23 -14.84 8.39
N VAL A 65 -11.22 -14.14 7.25
CA VAL A 65 -11.37 -14.75 5.91
C VAL A 65 -10.17 -15.66 5.61
N VAL A 66 -8.95 -15.17 5.88
CA VAL A 66 -7.72 -15.95 5.66
C VAL A 66 -7.71 -17.22 6.50
N LYS A 67 -8.10 -17.16 7.78
CA LYS A 67 -8.18 -18.33 8.68
C LYS A 67 -9.20 -19.34 8.17
N ARG A 68 -10.42 -18.90 7.83
CA ARG A 68 -11.49 -19.77 7.33
C ARG A 68 -11.08 -20.52 6.05
N ILE A 69 -10.49 -19.82 5.08
CA ILE A 69 -10.00 -20.45 3.84
C ILE A 69 -8.81 -21.37 4.14
N ARG A 70 -7.89 -20.97 5.02
CA ARG A 70 -6.73 -21.80 5.44
C ARG A 70 -7.19 -23.12 6.05
N ASP A 71 -8.18 -23.09 6.93
CA ASP A 71 -8.69 -24.29 7.60
C ASP A 71 -9.36 -25.24 6.61
N LYS A 72 -10.11 -24.71 5.63
CA LYS A 72 -10.70 -25.51 4.55
C LYS A 72 -9.63 -26.14 3.65
N VAL A 73 -8.58 -25.39 3.29
CA VAL A 73 -7.46 -25.91 2.50
C VAL A 73 -6.67 -26.97 3.27
N ARG A 74 -6.43 -26.77 4.57
CA ARG A 74 -5.73 -27.76 5.43
C ARG A 74 -6.52 -29.05 5.58
N ARG A 75 -7.85 -28.96 5.74
CA ARG A 75 -8.73 -30.13 5.87
C ARG A 75 -8.73 -31.01 4.61
N HIS A 76 -8.73 -30.39 3.43
CA HIS A 76 -8.71 -31.10 2.15
C HIS A 76 -7.71 -30.47 1.17
N PRO A 77 -6.40 -30.78 1.29
CA PRO A 77 -5.36 -30.13 0.50
C PRO A 77 -5.37 -30.56 -0.98
N ARG A 78 -6.13 -31.61 -1.34
CA ARG A 78 -6.35 -32.13 -2.71
C ARG A 78 -7.60 -31.56 -3.42
N ARG A 79 -8.34 -30.69 -2.74
CA ARG A 79 -9.56 -30.06 -3.29
C ARG A 79 -9.26 -29.01 -4.36
N HIS A 80 -10.02 -29.06 -5.46
CA HIS A 80 -9.91 -28.08 -6.53
C HIS A 80 -10.41 -26.68 -6.09
N MET A 81 -9.80 -25.61 -6.64
CA MET A 81 -10.14 -24.23 -6.27
C MET A 81 -11.60 -23.87 -6.57
N ARG A 82 -12.15 -24.35 -7.69
CA ARG A 82 -13.57 -24.18 -8.05
C ARG A 82 -14.53 -24.79 -7.05
N GLU A 83 -14.14 -25.89 -6.41
CA GLU A 83 -14.96 -26.55 -5.41
C GLU A 83 -14.87 -25.83 -4.05
N LEU A 84 -13.67 -25.36 -3.71
CA LEU A 84 -13.44 -24.49 -2.56
C LEU A 84 -14.23 -23.19 -2.67
N SER A 85 -14.28 -22.58 -3.87
CA SER A 85 -15.02 -21.34 -4.12
C SER A 85 -16.52 -21.53 -3.96
N ARG A 86 -17.08 -22.63 -4.48
CA ARG A 86 -18.50 -23.00 -4.25
C ARG A 86 -18.83 -23.16 -2.78
N THR A 87 -17.92 -23.74 -1.99
CA THR A 87 -18.13 -23.94 -0.55
C THR A 87 -17.93 -22.68 0.28
N GLU A 88 -17.15 -21.73 -0.22
CA GLU A 88 -16.98 -20.43 0.42
C GLU A 88 -18.10 -19.45 0.03
N GLY A 89 -18.77 -19.68 -1.11
CA GLY A 89 -19.74 -18.73 -1.67
C GLY A 89 -19.06 -17.54 -2.32
N ASP A 90 -17.83 -17.71 -2.80
CA ASP A 90 -16.96 -16.65 -3.29
C ASP A 90 -16.45 -16.94 -4.70
N PHE A 91 -15.97 -15.91 -5.39
CA PHE A 91 -15.36 -16.06 -6.71
C PHE A 91 -14.04 -16.84 -6.64
N GLU A 92 -13.87 -17.80 -7.55
CA GLU A 92 -12.67 -18.64 -7.64
C GLU A 92 -11.38 -17.82 -7.76
N CYS A 93 -11.42 -16.69 -8.49
CA CYS A 93 -10.28 -15.78 -8.63
C CYS A 93 -9.87 -15.14 -7.30
N SER A 94 -10.83 -14.80 -6.43
CA SER A 94 -10.57 -14.26 -5.09
C SER A 94 -9.96 -15.31 -4.19
N ILE A 95 -10.51 -16.53 -4.19
CA ILE A 95 -10.00 -17.66 -3.42
C ILE A 95 -8.57 -18.00 -3.83
N ARG A 96 -8.31 -18.16 -5.14
CA ARG A 96 -6.95 -18.40 -5.65
C ARG A 96 -5.97 -17.32 -5.19
N ARG A 97 -6.38 -16.06 -5.24
CA ARG A 97 -5.53 -14.93 -4.83
C ARG A 97 -5.23 -14.98 -3.32
N THR A 98 -6.23 -15.26 -2.48
CA THR A 98 -6.04 -15.41 -1.04
C THR A 98 -5.13 -16.59 -0.70
N VAL A 99 -5.33 -17.75 -1.36
CA VAL A 99 -4.47 -18.92 -1.17
C VAL A 99 -3.02 -18.60 -1.56
N LYS A 100 -2.83 -17.96 -2.72
CA LYS A 100 -1.51 -17.60 -3.26
C LYS A 100 -0.75 -16.62 -2.36
N TYR A 101 -1.38 -15.54 -1.92
CA TYR A 101 -0.68 -14.44 -1.25
C TYR A 101 -0.75 -14.51 0.29
N ASN A 102 -1.82 -15.06 0.88
CA ASN A 102 -2.07 -14.95 2.33
C ASN A 102 -1.90 -16.28 3.10
N ILE A 103 -2.03 -17.43 2.44
CA ILE A 103 -2.08 -18.73 3.13
C ILE A 103 -0.73 -19.46 3.10
N ARG A 104 0.21 -19.06 2.22
CA ARG A 104 1.58 -19.65 2.12
C ARG A 104 1.56 -21.19 2.21
N VAL A 105 0.54 -21.82 1.62
CA VAL A 105 0.50 -23.28 1.57
C VAL A 105 1.64 -23.70 0.67
N VAL A 106 2.55 -24.54 1.17
CA VAL A 106 3.65 -25.13 0.41
C VAL A 106 3.06 -25.68 -0.89
N ARG A 107 3.39 -25.00 -2.00
CA ARG A 107 3.15 -25.34 -3.40
C ARG A 107 2.28 -26.59 -3.58
N THR A 108 0.99 -26.46 -3.24
CA THR A 108 0.03 -27.52 -3.51
C THR A 108 0.03 -27.70 -5.03
N LYS A 109 0.19 -28.93 -5.51
CA LYS A 109 0.51 -29.36 -6.89
C LYS A 109 -0.48 -28.91 -8.01
N TYR A 110 -1.22 -27.81 -7.83
CA TYR A 110 -2.26 -27.27 -8.69
C TYR A 110 -1.77 -26.39 -9.84
N GLU A 111 -0.47 -26.13 -9.96
CA GLU A 111 0.09 -25.46 -11.15
C GLU A 111 0.12 -26.37 -12.39
N LYS A 112 -0.12 -27.69 -12.24
CA LYS A 112 0.13 -28.68 -13.31
C LYS A 112 -1.02 -28.95 -14.30
N HIS A 113 -2.16 -28.27 -14.25
CA HIS A 113 -3.31 -28.61 -15.10
C HIS A 113 -3.95 -27.42 -15.83
N SER A 114 -3.16 -26.39 -16.16
CA SER A 114 -3.61 -25.35 -17.10
C SER A 114 -3.04 -25.67 -18.49
N HIS A 115 -3.73 -26.56 -19.20
CA HIS A 115 -3.67 -26.67 -20.66
C HIS A 115 -5.01 -26.21 -21.22
#